data_AF-A0A1R3FMC8-F1
#
_entry.id   AF-A0A1R3FMC8-F1
#
_cell.length_a   1.000
_cell.length_b   1.000
_cell.length_c   1.000
_cell.angle_alpha   90.00
_cell.angle_beta   90.00
_cell.angle_gamma   90.00
#
_symmetry.space_group_name_H-M   'P 1'
#
loop_
_entity.id
_entity.type
_entity.pdbx_description
1 polymer ?
#
loop_
_entity_poly.entity_id
_entity_poly.type
_entity_poly.pdbx_seq_one_letter_code
_entity_poly.pdbx_strand_id
1 'polypeptide(L)'
;MNNHQLELVECSQCGAIPALESQGLAKEMPAVVFHEAKGLGWVIGHKTEEQLCPHCVKEMHNIWRLPSRNELVSLLWENPITNREKFTENEDLNEDDYFLNSDGLAAYLAAFPSGDRQFWSSTENTRSVSQTSAWTVRFDVGYQVPISKKGRSRVRLVRALQAKKTWQFGDPLCDRYTVSVCCGFVTDNCTGLQWKREEESDRLNWLDTLERFDTPRIELKLENNILVAKERD
;
A
#
# COMPACT_ATOMS: atom_id res chain seq x y z
N MET A 1 -29.40 -34.43 22.26
CA MET A 1 -28.09 -34.23 21.59
C MET A 1 -28.39 -33.82 20.16
N ASN A 2 -28.47 -32.51 19.89
CA ASN A 2 -28.71 -32.01 18.53
C ASN A 2 -27.37 -31.73 17.87
N ASN A 3 -27.06 -32.52 16.85
CA ASN A 3 -25.98 -32.27 15.90
C ASN A 3 -26.38 -31.04 15.06
N HIS A 4 -25.92 -29.85 15.44
CA HIS A 4 -25.83 -28.75 14.50
C HIS A 4 -24.58 -28.96 13.64
N GLN A 5 -24.75 -29.69 12.53
CA GLN A 5 -23.82 -29.56 11.41
C GLN A 5 -23.89 -28.10 10.96
N LEU A 6 -22.87 -27.32 11.27
CA LEU A 6 -22.66 -26.00 10.66
C LEU A 6 -22.56 -26.23 9.15
N GLU A 7 -23.60 -25.84 8.41
CA GLU A 7 -23.53 -25.82 6.94
C GLU A 7 -22.39 -24.90 6.54
N LEU A 8 -21.37 -25.49 5.93
CA LEU A 8 -20.21 -24.78 5.41
C LEU A 8 -20.66 -23.98 4.19
N VAL A 9 -20.81 -22.67 4.35
CA VAL A 9 -21.16 -21.77 3.24
C VAL A 9 -19.92 -21.58 2.37
N GLU A 10 -20.09 -21.66 1.05
CA GLU A 10 -19.02 -21.39 0.08
C GLU A 10 -18.94 -19.88 -0.23
N CYS A 11 -17.72 -19.37 -0.46
CA CYS A 11 -17.53 -18.02 -0.98
C CYS A 11 -18.17 -17.89 -2.37
N SER A 12 -19.09 -16.95 -2.58
CA SER A 12 -19.75 -16.78 -3.87
C SER A 12 -18.84 -16.27 -4.98
N GLN A 13 -17.67 -15.71 -4.63
CA GLN A 13 -16.67 -15.26 -5.60
C GLN A 13 -15.68 -16.36 -6.03
N CYS A 14 -15.12 -17.11 -5.07
CA CYS A 14 -14.02 -18.04 -5.35
C CYS A 14 -14.33 -19.52 -5.02
N GLY A 15 -15.52 -19.83 -4.50
CA GLY A 15 -15.94 -21.18 -4.12
C GLY A 15 -15.20 -21.76 -2.91
N ALA A 16 -14.33 -20.99 -2.26
CA ALA A 16 -13.59 -21.47 -1.10
C ALA A 16 -14.52 -21.70 0.10
N ILE A 17 -14.36 -22.86 0.75
CA ILE A 17 -14.99 -23.19 2.03
C ILE A 17 -14.04 -22.76 3.15
N PRO A 18 -14.45 -21.88 4.08
CA PRO A 18 -13.60 -21.46 5.19
C PRO A 18 -13.33 -22.64 6.12
N ALA A 19 -12.05 -22.90 6.42
CA ALA A 19 -11.67 -23.88 7.42
C ALA A 19 -12.15 -23.42 8.82
N LEU A 20 -12.64 -24.34 9.66
CA LEU A 20 -13.16 -24.06 11.02
C LEU A 20 -12.22 -23.21 11.91
N GLU A 21 -10.93 -23.13 11.59
CA GLU A 21 -9.93 -22.33 12.30
C GLU A 21 -9.94 -20.83 11.95
N SER A 22 -10.71 -20.37 10.96
CA SER A 22 -10.76 -18.95 10.56
C SER A 22 -11.67 -18.06 11.41
N GLN A 23 -12.36 -18.61 12.41
CA GLN A 23 -13.34 -17.91 13.26
C GLN A 23 -12.77 -16.72 14.05
N GLY A 24 -11.44 -16.60 14.15
CA GLY A 24 -10.76 -15.51 14.86
C GLY A 24 -10.61 -14.20 14.09
N LEU A 25 -10.73 -14.20 12.75
CA LEU A 25 -10.49 -12.97 11.95
C LEU A 25 -11.72 -12.06 11.82
N ALA A 26 -12.93 -12.58 12.02
CA ALA A 26 -14.16 -11.89 11.63
C ALA A 26 -14.87 -11.09 12.73
N LYS A 27 -14.47 -11.24 14.00
CA LYS A 27 -15.25 -10.69 15.12
C LYS A 27 -15.13 -9.18 15.35
N GLU A 28 -14.22 -8.48 14.68
CA GLU A 28 -14.00 -7.04 14.97
C GLU A 28 -13.74 -6.19 13.72
N MET A 29 -14.54 -6.36 12.66
CA MET A 29 -14.46 -5.52 11.46
C MET A 29 -15.58 -4.49 11.36
N PRO A 30 -15.30 -3.23 10.95
CA PRO A 30 -16.31 -2.19 10.77
C PRO A 30 -17.34 -2.50 9.66
N ALA A 31 -18.60 -2.14 9.91
CA ALA A 31 -19.75 -2.47 9.06
C ALA A 31 -19.65 -2.01 7.59
N VAL A 32 -18.90 -0.93 7.34
CA VAL A 32 -18.72 -0.35 6.02
C VAL A 32 -17.94 -1.29 5.09
N VAL A 33 -16.85 -1.88 5.58
CA VAL A 33 -16.05 -2.84 4.79
C VAL A 33 -16.80 -4.16 4.62
N PHE A 34 -17.61 -4.51 5.60
CA PHE A 34 -18.52 -5.63 5.49
C PHE A 34 -19.54 -5.44 4.34
N HIS A 35 -20.05 -4.22 4.18
CA HIS A 35 -21.00 -3.87 3.13
C HIS A 35 -20.38 -3.94 1.73
N GLU A 36 -19.18 -3.38 1.54
CA GLU A 36 -18.47 -3.45 0.25
C GLU A 36 -18.10 -4.90 -0.12
N ALA A 37 -17.56 -5.66 0.83
CA ALA A 37 -17.25 -7.08 0.63
C ALA A 37 -18.48 -7.93 0.30
N LYS A 38 -19.66 -7.55 0.82
CA LYS A 38 -20.94 -8.19 0.49
C LYS A 38 -21.34 -7.91 -0.96
N GLY A 39 -21.13 -6.69 -1.44
CA GLY A 39 -21.32 -6.32 -2.85
C GLY A 39 -20.37 -7.06 -3.81
N LEU A 40 -19.18 -7.43 -3.33
CA LEU A 40 -18.17 -8.18 -4.08
C LEU A 40 -18.26 -9.71 -3.94
N GLY A 41 -19.20 -10.23 -3.14
CA GLY A 41 -19.39 -11.68 -2.94
C GLY A 41 -18.31 -12.36 -2.09
N TRP A 42 -17.60 -11.59 -1.25
CA TRP A 42 -16.48 -12.09 -0.43
C TRP A 42 -16.88 -12.46 0.98
N VAL A 43 -18.17 -12.35 1.28
CA VAL A 43 -18.73 -12.69 2.59
C VAL A 43 -19.17 -14.15 2.58
N ILE A 44 -18.76 -14.89 3.59
CA ILE A 44 -19.11 -16.29 3.82
C ILE A 44 -19.81 -16.42 5.17
N GLY A 45 -20.89 -17.20 5.25
CA GLY A 45 -21.62 -17.49 6.50
C GLY A 45 -23.08 -17.01 6.49
N HIS A 46 -23.80 -17.27 7.59
CA HIS A 46 -25.21 -16.91 7.74
C HIS A 46 -25.40 -15.80 8.77
N LYS A 47 -26.08 -14.70 8.37
CA LYS A 47 -26.77 -13.63 9.13
C LYS A 47 -26.14 -13.07 10.44
N THR A 48 -25.62 -13.90 11.33
CA THR A 48 -25.00 -13.57 12.61
C THR A 48 -23.52 -13.99 12.72
N GLU A 49 -22.99 -14.77 11.77
CA GLU A 49 -21.59 -15.23 11.71
C GLU A 49 -20.96 -14.98 10.33
N GLU A 50 -21.33 -13.88 9.68
CA GLU A 50 -20.78 -13.53 8.37
C GLU A 50 -19.27 -13.14 8.51
N GLN A 51 -18.39 -13.70 7.67
CA GLN A 51 -16.92 -13.53 7.70
C GLN A 51 -16.39 -13.19 6.30
N LEU A 52 -15.23 -12.51 6.21
CA LEU A 52 -14.54 -12.32 4.93
C LEU A 52 -13.84 -13.61 4.47
N CYS A 53 -13.87 -13.87 3.18
CA CYS A 53 -13.14 -14.96 2.55
C CYS A 53 -11.62 -14.74 2.67
N PRO A 54 -10.89 -15.61 3.40
CA PRO A 54 -9.44 -15.47 3.55
C PRO A 54 -8.68 -15.57 2.23
N HIS A 55 -9.25 -16.29 1.25
CA HIS A 55 -8.67 -16.42 -0.09
C HIS A 55 -8.77 -15.12 -0.87
N CYS A 56 -9.96 -14.51 -0.92
CA CYS A 56 -10.18 -13.25 -1.64
C CYS A 56 -9.40 -12.09 -1.00
N VAL A 57 -9.30 -12.05 0.33
CA VAL A 57 -8.45 -11.07 1.04
C VAL A 57 -6.97 -11.28 0.69
N LYS A 58 -6.49 -12.52 0.68
CA LYS A 58 -5.10 -12.82 0.28
C LYS A 58 -4.83 -12.46 -1.19
N GLU A 59 -5.78 -12.70 -2.08
CA GLU A 59 -5.69 -12.32 -3.49
C GLU A 59 -5.63 -10.80 -3.64
N MET A 60 -6.50 -10.05 -2.95
CA MET A 60 -6.45 -8.59 -2.86
C MET A 60 -5.09 -8.05 -2.40
N HIS A 61 -4.53 -8.62 -1.34
CA HIS A 61 -3.22 -8.20 -0.81
C HIS A 61 -2.09 -8.41 -1.83
N ASN A 62 -2.29 -9.28 -2.82
CA ASN A 62 -1.34 -9.56 -3.88
C ASN A 62 -1.50 -8.70 -5.14
N ILE A 63 -2.54 -7.85 -5.22
CA ILE A 63 -2.79 -6.98 -6.38
C ILE A 63 -1.82 -5.79 -6.37
N TRP A 64 -1.22 -5.53 -7.53
CA TRP A 64 -0.41 -4.35 -7.79
C TRP A 64 -1.30 -3.13 -8.01
N ARG A 65 -1.02 -2.05 -7.29
CA ARG A 65 -1.83 -0.84 -7.27
C ARG A 65 -1.04 0.44 -7.31
N LEU A 66 -1.72 1.52 -7.65
CA LEU A 66 -1.16 2.86 -7.55
C LEU A 66 -0.89 3.19 -6.07
N PRO A 67 0.36 3.53 -5.69
CA PRO A 67 0.69 3.92 -4.32
C PRO A 67 0.05 5.25 -3.95
N SER A 68 -0.32 5.40 -2.69
CA SER A 68 -0.60 6.70 -2.10
C SER A 68 0.67 7.56 -2.02
N ARG A 69 0.49 8.87 -1.81
CA ARG A 69 1.61 9.80 -1.63
C ARG A 69 2.52 9.36 -0.48
N ASN A 70 1.94 8.94 0.64
CA ASN A 70 2.72 8.53 1.81
C ASN A 70 3.53 7.26 1.56
N GLU A 71 3.00 6.31 0.77
CA GLU A 71 3.76 5.11 0.38
C GLU A 71 4.92 5.47 -0.55
N LEU A 72 4.74 6.39 -1.50
CA LEU A 72 5.89 6.84 -2.31
C LEU A 72 6.93 7.60 -1.47
N VAL A 73 6.47 8.47 -0.56
CA VAL A 73 7.35 9.19 0.37
C VAL A 73 8.09 8.23 1.29
N SER A 74 7.52 7.07 1.63
CA SER A 74 8.21 6.10 2.50
C SER A 74 9.45 5.49 1.86
N LEU A 75 9.61 5.57 0.54
CA LEU A 75 10.83 5.14 -0.16
C LEU A 75 11.97 6.17 -0.07
N LEU A 76 11.69 7.41 0.35
CA LEU A 76 12.71 8.44 0.57
C LEU A 76 13.61 8.06 1.76
N TRP A 77 14.85 8.53 1.83
CA TRP A 77 15.82 8.10 2.86
C TRP A 77 15.58 8.74 4.22
N GLU A 78 15.43 10.06 4.26
CA GLU A 78 15.20 10.82 5.50
C GLU A 78 13.82 11.46 5.47
N ASN A 79 12.78 10.76 5.93
CA ASN A 79 11.44 11.33 6.00
C ASN A 79 10.73 10.88 7.30
N PRO A 80 9.57 11.45 7.66
CA PRO A 80 8.87 11.10 8.90
C PRO A 80 8.48 9.62 9.05
N ILE A 81 8.48 8.84 7.96
CA ILE A 81 8.20 7.40 8.00
C ILE A 81 9.47 6.62 8.33
N THR A 82 10.62 7.03 7.78
CA THR A 82 11.89 6.32 7.95
C THR A 82 12.71 6.79 9.14
N ASN A 83 12.59 8.04 9.58
CA ASN A 83 13.37 8.66 10.66
C ASN A 83 12.49 9.46 11.62
N ARG A 84 11.55 8.79 12.31
CA ARG A 84 10.54 9.47 13.15
C ARG A 84 11.15 10.38 14.23
N GLU A 85 12.23 9.93 14.86
CA GLU A 85 12.85 10.61 16.00
C GLU A 85 13.32 12.03 15.63
N LYS A 86 13.97 12.18 14.47
CA LYS A 86 14.40 13.49 13.96
C LYS A 86 13.22 14.45 13.73
N PHE A 87 12.06 13.95 13.31
CA PHE A 87 10.86 14.75 13.03
C PHE A 87 9.98 15.02 14.26
N THR A 88 10.17 14.28 15.35
CA THR A 88 9.53 14.60 16.64
C THR A 88 10.28 15.66 17.43
N GLU A 89 11.57 15.87 17.17
CA GLU A 89 12.43 16.78 17.94
C GLU A 89 12.61 18.18 17.30
N ASN A 90 12.25 18.39 16.04
CA ASN A 90 12.44 19.67 15.33
C ASN A 90 11.17 20.08 14.55
N GLU A 91 10.54 21.19 14.96
CA GLU A 91 9.36 21.76 14.28
C GLU A 91 9.69 22.49 12.95
N ASP A 92 10.97 22.79 12.69
CA ASP A 92 11.43 23.56 11.51
C ASP A 92 12.04 22.70 10.39
N LEU A 93 11.75 21.40 10.34
CA LEU A 93 12.27 20.55 9.27
C LEU A 93 11.54 20.83 7.95
N ASN A 94 12.30 21.31 6.98
CA ASN A 94 11.85 21.45 5.60
C ASN A 94 11.46 20.05 5.06
N GLU A 95 10.16 19.82 4.87
CA GLU A 95 9.60 18.60 4.27
C GLU A 95 10.04 18.35 2.82
N ASP A 96 10.94 19.16 2.27
CA ASP A 96 11.35 19.11 0.87
C ASP A 96 12.77 18.55 0.64
N ASP A 97 13.48 18.06 1.67
CA ASP A 97 14.91 17.66 1.57
C ASP A 97 15.18 16.15 1.85
N TYR A 98 14.29 15.23 1.46
CA TYR A 98 14.32 13.84 1.94
C TYR A 98 15.36 12.89 1.28
N PHE A 99 16.04 13.30 0.20
CA PHE A 99 17.07 12.50 -0.51
C PHE A 99 18.39 13.22 -0.80
N LEU A 100 18.71 14.33 -0.13
CA LEU A 100 20.00 14.99 -0.33
C LEU A 100 21.21 14.10 0.09
N ASN A 101 20.97 12.97 0.76
CA ASN A 101 21.96 11.97 1.11
C ASN A 101 22.26 11.01 -0.07
N SER A 102 23.54 10.92 -0.46
CA SER A 102 24.00 10.06 -1.57
C SER A 102 23.82 8.56 -1.33
N ASP A 103 23.96 8.11 -0.08
CA ASP A 103 23.93 6.69 0.27
C ASP A 103 22.51 6.14 0.22
N GLY A 104 21.53 6.94 0.68
CA GLY A 104 20.11 6.63 0.54
C GLY A 104 19.68 6.51 -0.92
N LEU A 105 20.15 7.44 -1.77
CA LEU A 105 19.91 7.38 -3.21
C LEU A 105 20.59 6.17 -3.86
N ALA A 106 21.82 5.83 -3.46
CA ALA A 106 22.55 4.68 -3.96
C ALA A 106 21.86 3.36 -3.60
N ALA A 107 21.37 3.22 -2.36
CA ALA A 107 20.61 2.04 -1.93
C ALA A 107 19.27 1.92 -2.68
N TYR A 108 18.56 3.04 -2.89
CA TYR A 108 17.36 3.06 -3.73
C TYR A 108 17.68 2.59 -5.15
N LEU A 109 18.74 3.12 -5.76
CA LEU A 109 19.17 2.77 -7.12
C LEU A 109 19.59 1.32 -7.28
N ALA A 110 20.22 0.74 -6.25
CA ALA A 110 20.58 -0.68 -6.26
C ALA A 110 19.32 -1.57 -6.29
N ALA A 111 18.26 -1.17 -5.57
CA ALA A 111 17.00 -1.90 -5.51
C ALA A 111 16.13 -1.66 -6.76
N PHE A 112 16.06 -0.42 -7.24
CA PHE A 112 15.18 0.05 -8.30
C PHE A 112 16.01 0.53 -9.50
N PRO A 113 16.19 -0.32 -10.54
CA PRO A 113 17.11 -0.03 -11.64
C PRO A 113 16.57 0.97 -12.67
N SER A 114 15.33 1.47 -12.51
CA SER A 114 14.77 2.43 -13.47
C SER A 114 15.46 3.80 -13.36
N GLY A 115 15.66 4.44 -14.51
CA GLY A 115 16.30 5.76 -14.59
C GLY A 115 15.36 6.91 -14.26
N ASP A 116 14.05 6.69 -14.30
CA ASP A 116 13.06 7.74 -14.03
C ASP A 116 12.87 7.95 -12.52
N ARG A 117 12.63 9.22 -12.19
CA ARG A 117 12.71 9.72 -10.81
C ARG A 117 11.43 10.34 -10.32
N GLN A 118 10.40 10.48 -11.16
CA GLN A 118 9.14 11.12 -10.79
C GLN A 118 7.95 10.18 -11.00
N PHE A 119 7.26 9.83 -9.93
CA PHE A 119 6.15 8.87 -9.97
C PHE A 119 4.83 9.48 -9.50
N TRP A 120 3.75 9.15 -10.20
CA TRP A 120 2.39 9.45 -9.79
C TRP A 120 2.01 8.72 -8.50
N SER A 121 1.32 9.42 -7.62
CA SER A 121 0.56 8.83 -6.52
C SER A 121 -0.94 8.80 -6.83
N SER A 122 -1.69 8.00 -6.10
CA SER A 122 -3.16 8.00 -6.09
C SER A 122 -3.76 9.18 -5.31
N THR A 123 -2.93 10.07 -4.77
CA THR A 123 -3.37 11.15 -3.89
C THR A 123 -3.55 12.45 -4.67
N GLU A 124 -4.77 12.96 -4.65
CA GLU A 124 -5.10 14.27 -5.19
C GLU A 124 -4.47 15.41 -4.35
N ASN A 125 -4.12 16.52 -5.00
CA ASN A 125 -3.74 17.73 -4.30
C ASN A 125 -4.95 18.61 -4.00
N THR A 126 -5.62 18.31 -2.89
CA THR A 126 -6.81 19.05 -2.42
C THR A 126 -6.51 20.47 -1.94
N ARG A 127 -5.24 20.83 -1.72
CA ARG A 127 -4.82 22.20 -1.35
C ARG A 127 -4.87 23.17 -2.54
N SER A 128 -4.97 22.66 -3.77
CA SER A 128 -5.12 23.49 -4.96
C SER A 128 -6.57 23.98 -5.07
N VAL A 129 -6.78 25.30 -5.11
CA VAL A 129 -8.10 25.93 -5.27
C VAL A 129 -8.86 25.39 -6.49
N SER A 130 -8.14 25.08 -7.57
CA SER A 130 -8.72 24.55 -8.81
C SER A 130 -8.81 23.02 -8.85
N GLN A 131 -8.23 22.30 -7.88
CA GLN A 131 -8.19 20.82 -7.84
C GLN A 131 -7.66 20.19 -9.15
N THR A 132 -6.85 20.95 -9.90
CA THR A 132 -6.31 20.55 -11.20
C THR A 132 -4.97 19.83 -11.09
N SER A 133 -4.50 19.52 -9.88
CA SER A 133 -3.21 18.88 -9.65
C SER A 133 -3.33 17.66 -8.76
N ALA A 134 -2.37 16.75 -8.89
CA ALA A 134 -2.21 15.58 -8.06
C ALA A 134 -0.75 15.41 -7.66
N TRP A 135 -0.51 14.63 -6.61
CA TRP A 135 0.83 14.48 -6.05
C TRP A 135 1.68 13.50 -6.85
N THR A 136 2.90 13.94 -7.16
CA THR A 136 4.02 13.07 -7.53
C THR A 136 5.12 13.14 -6.48
N VAL A 137 6.04 12.18 -6.51
CA VAL A 137 7.25 12.19 -5.68
C VAL A 137 8.47 12.10 -6.59
N ARG A 138 9.45 12.99 -6.35
CA ARG A 138 10.70 13.07 -7.09
C ARG A 138 11.89 12.52 -6.28
N PHE A 139 12.47 11.44 -6.75
CA PHE A 139 13.56 10.69 -6.13
C PHE A 139 14.95 11.28 -6.42
N ASP A 140 15.10 12.10 -7.46
CA ASP A 140 16.36 12.77 -7.80
C ASP A 140 16.69 13.97 -6.89
N VAL A 141 15.67 14.49 -6.23
CA VAL A 141 15.72 15.75 -5.47
C VAL A 141 15.09 15.60 -4.10
N GLY A 142 14.39 14.49 -3.83
CA GLY A 142 13.90 14.16 -2.50
C GLY A 142 12.65 14.88 -2.04
N TYR A 143 11.83 15.39 -2.95
CA TYR A 143 10.63 16.14 -2.58
C TYR A 143 9.37 15.65 -3.29
N GLN A 144 8.24 15.89 -2.63
CA GLN A 144 6.91 15.68 -3.18
C GLN A 144 6.49 16.92 -3.99
N VAL A 145 5.98 16.73 -5.20
CA VAL A 145 5.61 17.85 -6.08
C VAL A 145 4.23 17.64 -6.67
N PRO A 146 3.30 18.58 -6.48
CA PRO A 146 2.04 18.52 -7.19
C PRO A 146 2.26 18.96 -8.64
N ILE A 147 1.77 18.17 -9.59
CA ILE A 147 1.78 18.55 -11.01
C ILE A 147 0.35 18.48 -11.57
N SER A 148 0.13 19.12 -12.71
CA SER A 148 -1.17 19.11 -13.40
C SER A 148 -1.66 17.68 -13.64
N LYS A 149 -2.95 17.41 -13.36
CA LYS A 149 -3.60 16.11 -13.65
C LYS A 149 -3.57 15.76 -15.15
N LYS A 150 -3.43 16.77 -16.02
CA LYS A 150 -3.23 16.60 -17.48
C LYS A 150 -1.77 16.32 -17.86
N GLY A 151 -0.83 16.58 -16.95
CA GLY A 151 0.58 16.25 -17.12
C GLY A 151 0.77 14.74 -17.17
N ARG A 152 1.90 14.29 -17.73
CA ARG A 152 2.23 12.86 -17.83
C ARG A 152 3.41 12.53 -16.94
N SER A 153 3.29 11.48 -16.13
CA SER A 153 4.37 10.99 -15.25
C SER A 153 4.41 9.46 -15.26
N ARG A 154 5.51 8.90 -14.73
CA ARG A 154 5.67 7.45 -14.56
C ARG A 154 4.84 6.92 -13.41
N VAL A 155 4.68 5.60 -13.39
CA VAL A 155 3.97 4.87 -12.35
C VAL A 155 4.86 3.75 -11.85
N ARG A 156 4.97 3.63 -10.52
CA ARG A 156 5.56 2.47 -9.86
C ARG A 156 4.50 1.89 -8.96
N LEU A 157 4.18 0.61 -9.17
CA LEU A 157 3.11 -0.03 -8.42
C LEU A 157 3.63 -0.60 -7.11
N VAL A 158 2.75 -0.57 -6.11
CA VAL A 158 2.95 -1.15 -4.79
C VAL A 158 1.87 -2.20 -4.56
N ARG A 159 2.10 -3.14 -3.66
CA ARG A 159 1.06 -3.98 -3.08
C ARG A 159 1.16 -3.95 -1.57
N ALA A 160 0.11 -4.44 -0.92
CA ALA A 160 -0.06 -4.36 0.53
C ALA A 160 1.12 -5.01 1.31
N LEU A 161 1.06 -4.94 2.64
CA LEU A 161 2.10 -5.50 3.50
C LEU A 161 2.26 -7.01 3.25
N GLN A 162 3.45 -7.41 2.83
CA GLN A 162 3.82 -8.79 2.47
C GLN A 162 4.88 -9.37 3.40
N ALA A 163 5.53 -8.52 4.19
CA ALA A 163 6.57 -8.91 5.14
C ALA A 163 6.46 -8.10 6.44
N LYS A 164 6.97 -8.69 7.53
CA LYS A 164 7.19 -7.94 8.77
C LYS A 164 8.28 -6.91 8.54
N LYS A 165 8.15 -5.76 9.20
CA LYS A 165 9.18 -4.71 9.21
C LYS A 165 10.38 -5.22 10.01
N THR A 166 11.57 -5.11 9.44
CA THR A 166 12.83 -5.57 10.06
C THR A 166 13.93 -4.52 10.02
N TRP A 167 13.65 -3.35 9.42
CA TRP A 167 14.61 -2.27 9.26
C TRP A 167 14.11 -0.99 9.93
N GLN A 168 14.99 -0.30 10.65
CA GLN A 168 14.76 0.98 11.32
C GLN A 168 15.85 1.99 10.97
N PHE A 169 15.60 3.27 11.22
CA PHE A 169 16.61 4.30 11.01
C PHE A 169 17.89 3.98 11.79
N GLY A 170 19.04 4.11 11.15
CA GLY A 170 20.34 3.78 11.73
C GLY A 170 20.82 2.36 11.42
N ASP A 171 19.95 1.45 10.96
CA ASP A 171 20.36 0.14 10.46
C ASP A 171 21.13 0.26 9.13
N PRO A 172 21.96 -0.74 8.77
CA PRO A 172 22.66 -0.75 7.50
C PRO A 172 21.73 -0.54 6.29
N LEU A 173 22.11 0.41 5.44
CA LEU A 173 21.34 0.81 4.25
C LEU A 173 21.08 -0.34 3.26
N CYS A 174 22.04 -1.24 3.14
CA CYS A 174 21.95 -2.42 2.28
C CYS A 174 20.81 -3.36 2.69
N ASP A 175 20.38 -3.31 3.94
CA ASP A 175 19.38 -4.22 4.49
C ASP A 175 17.95 -3.65 4.36
N ARG A 176 17.81 -2.39 3.92
CA ARG A 176 16.50 -1.76 3.74
C ARG A 176 15.68 -2.45 2.65
N TYR A 177 16.32 -2.89 1.58
CA TYR A 177 15.62 -3.43 0.41
C TYR A 177 16.00 -4.88 0.17
N THR A 178 15.00 -5.77 0.13
CA THR A 178 15.20 -7.15 -0.29
C THR A 178 14.68 -7.33 -1.71
N VAL A 179 15.58 -7.54 -2.65
CA VAL A 179 15.22 -7.85 -4.05
C VAL A 179 14.78 -9.32 -4.13
N SER A 180 13.64 -9.56 -4.76
CA SER A 180 13.14 -10.92 -5.02
C SER A 180 14.11 -11.74 -5.88
N VAL A 181 14.09 -13.08 -5.70
CA VAL A 181 14.92 -14.02 -6.48
C VAL A 181 14.66 -13.90 -7.99
N CYS A 182 13.41 -13.64 -8.39
CA CYS A 182 13.05 -13.42 -9.79
C CYS A 182 13.33 -11.99 -10.29
N CYS A 183 13.86 -11.11 -9.43
CA CYS A 183 14.15 -9.71 -9.72
C CYS A 183 12.94 -8.88 -10.18
N GLY A 184 11.71 -9.35 -10.00
CA GLY A 184 10.50 -8.65 -10.44
C GLY A 184 9.97 -7.63 -9.44
N PHE A 185 10.28 -7.80 -8.16
CA PHE A 185 9.84 -6.91 -7.09
C PHE A 185 10.89 -6.72 -5.99
N VAL A 186 10.68 -5.68 -5.19
CA VAL A 186 11.48 -5.29 -4.03
C VAL A 186 10.58 -5.27 -2.80
N THR A 187 10.99 -5.90 -1.71
CA THR A 187 10.40 -5.70 -0.39
C THR A 187 11.13 -4.55 0.30
N ASP A 188 10.40 -3.51 0.70
CA ASP A 188 10.91 -2.46 1.57
C ASP A 188 10.79 -2.91 3.03
N ASN A 189 11.90 -3.28 3.64
CA ASN A 189 11.97 -3.82 5.00
C ASN A 189 11.63 -2.79 6.08
N CYS A 190 11.59 -1.49 5.73
CA CYS A 190 11.11 -0.44 6.62
C CYS A 190 9.58 -0.47 6.76
N THR A 191 8.86 -0.68 5.65
CA THR A 191 7.39 -0.61 5.63
C THR A 191 6.70 -1.96 5.57
N GLY A 192 7.40 -3.01 5.11
CA GLY A 192 6.83 -4.32 4.81
C GLY A 192 6.08 -4.37 3.47
N LEU A 193 6.04 -3.27 2.72
CA LEU A 193 5.40 -3.18 1.41
C LEU A 193 6.28 -3.81 0.34
N GLN A 194 5.62 -4.29 -0.72
CA GLN A 194 6.30 -4.75 -1.92
C GLN A 194 6.04 -3.82 -3.08
N TRP A 195 7.09 -3.57 -3.85
CA TRP A 195 7.11 -2.64 -4.96
C TRP A 195 7.51 -3.39 -6.21
N LYS A 196 6.83 -3.13 -7.33
CA LYS A 196 7.35 -3.57 -8.62
C LYS A 196 8.73 -2.95 -8.80
N ARG A 197 9.71 -3.78 -9.21
CA ARG A 197 11.10 -3.34 -9.37
C ARG A 197 11.27 -2.48 -10.61
N GLU A 198 10.57 -2.84 -11.68
CA GLU A 198 10.42 -2.00 -12.86
C GLU A 198 9.22 -1.07 -12.72
N GLU A 199 9.32 0.10 -13.33
CA GLU A 199 8.21 1.03 -13.48
C GLU A 199 7.34 0.64 -14.69
N GLU A 200 6.12 1.15 -14.73
CA GLU A 200 5.24 0.94 -15.87
C GLU A 200 5.77 1.70 -17.12
N SER A 201 5.68 1.05 -18.28
CA SER A 201 6.31 1.51 -19.53
C SER A 201 5.74 2.81 -20.08
N ASP A 202 4.53 3.18 -19.68
CA ASP A 202 3.82 4.34 -20.21
C ASP A 202 3.89 5.50 -19.22
N ARG A 203 4.06 6.72 -19.74
CA ARG A 203 3.78 7.94 -18.99
C ARG A 203 2.31 8.28 -19.18
N LEU A 204 1.53 8.25 -18.11
CA LEU A 204 0.07 8.44 -18.16
C LEU A 204 -0.31 9.77 -17.51
N ASN A 205 -1.48 10.29 -17.89
CA ASN A 205 -2.10 11.35 -17.11
C ASN A 205 -2.68 10.77 -15.80
N TRP A 206 -3.03 11.62 -14.84
CA TRP A 206 -3.42 11.14 -13.51
C TRP A 206 -4.73 10.33 -13.51
N LEU A 207 -5.71 10.72 -14.33
CA LEU A 207 -6.99 10.02 -14.44
C LEU A 207 -6.82 8.64 -15.09
N ASP A 208 -6.10 8.57 -16.22
CA ASP A 208 -5.80 7.29 -16.88
C ASP A 208 -4.99 6.36 -15.95
N THR A 209 -4.13 6.94 -15.11
CA THR A 209 -3.34 6.18 -14.13
C THR A 209 -4.24 5.56 -13.07
N LEU A 210 -5.21 6.32 -12.55
CA LEU A 210 -6.20 5.79 -11.61
C LEU A 210 -7.03 4.71 -12.28
N GLU A 211 -7.65 4.98 -13.42
CA GLU A 211 -8.50 4.01 -14.11
C GLU A 211 -7.78 2.68 -14.38
N ARG A 212 -6.49 2.74 -14.76
CA ARG A 212 -5.70 1.54 -15.09
C ARG A 212 -5.17 0.78 -13.87
N PHE A 213 -4.89 1.46 -12.77
CA PHE A 213 -4.17 0.88 -11.62
C PHE A 213 -4.89 1.08 -10.28
N ASP A 214 -6.18 1.41 -10.30
CA ASP A 214 -6.97 1.57 -9.09
C ASP A 214 -7.07 0.25 -8.33
N THR A 215 -7.26 0.35 -7.03
CA THR A 215 -7.55 -0.80 -6.18
C THR A 215 -8.60 -0.39 -5.17
N PRO A 216 -9.65 -1.22 -4.97
CA PRO A 216 -10.67 -0.95 -3.97
C PRO A 216 -10.01 -0.66 -2.62
N ARG A 217 -10.32 0.52 -2.07
CA ARG A 217 -9.66 1.10 -0.90
C ARG A 217 -10.16 0.45 0.39
N ILE A 218 -9.69 -0.76 0.69
CA ILE A 218 -9.95 -1.41 1.97
C ILE A 218 -8.70 -1.32 2.84
N GLU A 219 -8.68 -0.41 3.82
CA GLU A 219 -7.53 -0.16 4.70
C GLU A 219 -7.58 -1.08 5.94
N LEU A 220 -7.01 -2.28 5.87
CA LEU A 220 -6.94 -3.24 6.98
C LEU A 220 -5.82 -2.87 7.98
N LYS A 221 -6.18 -2.39 9.18
CA LYS A 221 -5.29 -2.10 10.32
C LYS A 221 -5.28 -3.23 11.33
N LEU A 222 -4.12 -3.60 11.87
CA LEU A 222 -4.05 -4.49 13.03
C LEU A 222 -4.21 -3.66 14.32
N GLU A 223 -5.40 -3.69 14.91
CA GLU A 223 -5.64 -3.18 16.27
C GLU A 223 -5.73 -4.39 17.21
N ASN A 224 -4.88 -4.48 18.23
CA ASN A 224 -4.87 -5.58 19.21
C ASN A 224 -4.82 -7.02 18.64
N ASN A 225 -3.99 -7.26 17.61
CA ASN A 225 -3.91 -8.53 16.86
C ASN A 225 -5.15 -8.85 16.00
N ILE A 226 -6.00 -7.87 15.72
CA ILE A 226 -7.23 -8.06 14.95
C ILE A 226 -7.26 -7.09 13.77
N LEU A 227 -7.63 -7.59 12.58
CA LEU A 227 -7.65 -6.85 11.32
C LEU A 227 -8.93 -6.01 11.22
N VAL A 228 -8.81 -4.69 11.37
CA VAL A 228 -9.85 -3.67 11.32
C VAL A 228 -9.76 -2.92 10.00
N ALA A 229 -10.73 -3.10 9.09
CA ALA A 229 -10.76 -2.28 7.89
C ALA A 229 -11.44 -0.92 8.11
N LYS A 230 -10.81 0.17 7.71
CA LYS A 230 -11.42 1.51 7.71
C LYS A 230 -11.53 2.02 6.27
N GLU A 231 -12.68 2.57 5.92
CA GLU A 231 -12.78 3.49 4.78
C GLU A 231 -12.09 4.80 5.15
N ARG A 232 -11.50 5.45 4.15
CA ARG A 232 -10.92 6.77 4.30
C ARG A 232 -11.86 7.77 3.64
N ASP A 233 -12.38 8.71 4.44
CA ASP A 233 -13.13 9.89 3.96
C ASP A 233 -12.40 10.62 2.83
#